data_AF-A0ABD2NM36-F1
#
_entry.id   AF-A0ABD2NM36-F1
#
_cell.length_a   1.000
_cell.length_b   1.000
_cell.length_c   1.000
_cell.angle_alpha   90.00
_cell.angle_beta   90.00
_cell.angle_gamma   90.00
#
_symmetry.space_group_name_H-M   'P 1'
#
loop_
_entity.id
_entity.type
_entity.pdbx_description
1 polymer ?
#
loop_
_entity_poly.entity_id
_entity_poly.type
_entity_poly.pdbx_seq_one_letter_code
_entity_poly.pdbx_strand_id
1 'polypeptide(L)'
;MRSDHHFNKAKIYFAQYTDMIPPTQEITDEERQCKPKGYKLDLLQDPSVAFLYKLRLSQKLTQIDDSTPTKLYDGLVKSNHQAAGESLGDLDNGRNKKSL
;
A
#
# COMPACT_ATOMS: atom_id res chain seq x y z
N MET A 1 2.39 -22.22 -24.92
CA MET A 1 2.90 -22.40 -23.54
C MET A 1 4.11 -21.49 -23.35
N ARG A 2 3.94 -20.32 -22.74
CA ARG A 2 5.04 -19.40 -22.42
C ARG A 2 5.74 -19.93 -21.17
N SER A 3 6.78 -20.71 -21.44
CA SER A 3 7.58 -21.52 -20.52
C SER A 3 8.11 -20.76 -19.30
N ASP A 4 8.08 -21.46 -18.15
CA ASP A 4 8.58 -21.16 -16.78
C ASP A 4 9.99 -20.57 -16.66
N HIS A 5 10.66 -20.30 -17.77
CA HIS A 5 12.04 -19.86 -17.83
C HIS A 5 12.28 -18.50 -17.16
N HIS A 6 11.32 -17.58 -17.25
CA HIS A 6 11.42 -16.28 -16.58
C HIS A 6 11.23 -16.39 -15.06
N PHE A 7 10.38 -17.30 -14.61
CA PHE A 7 10.12 -17.50 -13.18
C PHE A 7 11.33 -18.12 -12.47
N ASN A 8 11.97 -19.09 -13.12
CA ASN A 8 13.20 -19.70 -12.60
C ASN A 8 14.37 -18.71 -12.53
N LYS A 9 14.52 -17.81 -13.51
CA LYS A 9 15.53 -16.74 -13.44
C LYS A 9 15.27 -15.81 -12.27
N ALA A 10 14.03 -15.35 -12.08
CA ALA A 10 13.68 -14.47 -10.96
C ALA A 10 13.99 -15.10 -9.59
N LYS A 11 13.76 -16.40 -9.44
CA LYS A 11 14.05 -17.15 -8.21
C LYS A 11 15.56 -17.25 -7.92
N ILE A 12 16.38 -17.45 -8.96
CA ILE A 12 17.84 -17.51 -8.82
C ILE A 12 18.40 -16.14 -8.42
N TYR A 13 17.92 -15.06 -9.05
CA TYR A 13 18.33 -13.71 -8.68
C TYR A 13 17.95 -13.40 -7.22
N PHE A 14 16.73 -13.74 -6.78
CA PHE A 14 16.32 -13.51 -5.40
C PHE A 14 17.21 -14.21 -4.37
N ALA A 15 17.59 -15.47 -4.64
CA ALA A 15 18.44 -16.24 -3.74
C ALA A 15 19.86 -15.65 -3.60
N GLN A 16 20.44 -15.13 -4.69
CA GLN A 16 21.78 -14.53 -4.68
C GLN A 16 21.83 -13.17 -3.96
N TYR A 17 20.72 -12.43 -3.93
CA TYR A 17 20.65 -11.16 -3.21
C TYR A 17 20.46 -11.35 -1.69
N THR A 18 19.89 -12.48 -1.25
CA THR A 18 19.73 -12.77 0.19
C THR A 18 21.05 -12.94 0.93
N ASP A 19 22.08 -13.51 0.28
CA ASP A 19 23.37 -13.79 0.91
C ASP A 19 24.27 -12.55 1.05
N MET A 20 23.91 -11.44 0.40
CA MET A 20 24.68 -10.18 0.41
C MET A 20 24.03 -9.08 1.27
N ILE A 21 22.91 -9.35 1.93
CA ILE A 21 22.29 -8.39 2.84
C ILE A 21 23.05 -8.48 4.17
N PRO A 22 23.87 -7.49 4.56
CA PRO A 22 24.40 -7.44 5.92
C PRO A 22 23.21 -7.48 6.88
N PRO A 23 23.32 -8.12 8.07
CA PRO A 23 22.22 -8.25 9.02
C PRO A 23 21.63 -6.87 9.24
N THR A 24 20.51 -6.64 8.57
CA THR A 24 19.93 -5.31 8.49
C THR A 24 19.46 -5.05 9.90
N GLN A 25 19.92 -3.93 10.46
CA GLN A 25 19.40 -3.37 11.70
C GLN A 25 17.93 -3.74 11.81
N GLU A 26 17.59 -4.46 12.88
CA GLU A 26 16.21 -4.77 13.22
C GLU A 26 15.42 -3.49 13.03
N ILE A 27 14.66 -3.44 11.94
CA ILE A 27 13.68 -2.38 11.73
C ILE A 27 12.71 -2.69 12.84
N THR A 28 12.83 -1.96 13.93
CA THR A 28 11.94 -2.09 15.08
C THR A 28 10.52 -2.07 14.53
N ASP A 29 9.75 -3.11 14.85
CA ASP A 29 8.34 -3.28 14.44
C ASP A 29 7.44 -2.09 14.81
N GLU A 30 7.98 -1.10 15.51
CA GLU A 30 7.31 0.13 15.92
C GLU A 30 7.05 1.12 14.76
N GLU A 31 7.80 1.09 13.66
CA GLU A 31 7.64 2.08 12.56
C GLU A 31 6.71 1.64 11.41
N ARG A 32 6.33 0.36 11.34
CA ARG A 32 5.38 -0.15 10.32
C ARG A 32 3.94 -0.27 10.81
N GLN A 33 3.46 0.63 11.66
CA GLN A 33 2.04 0.66 12.03
C GLN A 33 1.18 1.39 11.00
N CYS A 34 1.12 0.92 9.76
CA CYS A 34 -0.09 1.13 8.97
C CYS A 34 -1.16 0.20 9.53
N LYS A 35 -1.87 0.67 10.56
CA LYS A 35 -2.99 -0.08 11.15
C LYS A 35 -3.95 -0.47 10.02
N PRO A 36 -4.39 -1.74 9.96
CA PRO A 36 -5.37 -2.14 8.97
C PRO A 36 -6.62 -1.26 9.14
N LYS A 37 -6.98 -0.53 8.07
CA LYS A 37 -8.18 0.33 8.02
C LYS A 37 -9.24 -0.32 7.14
N GLY A 38 -10.48 -0.38 7.62
CA GLY A 38 -11.62 -0.80 6.82
C GLY A 38 -12.22 0.33 5.99
N TYR A 39 -12.61 0.05 4.75
CA TYR A 39 -13.26 1.00 3.83
C TYR A 39 -14.54 0.44 3.24
N LYS A 40 -15.48 1.31 2.84
CA LYS A 40 -16.71 0.90 2.14
C LYS A 40 -16.42 0.59 0.67
N LEU A 41 -15.92 -0.63 0.41
CA LEU A 41 -15.56 -1.08 -0.93
C LEU A 41 -16.76 -1.15 -1.88
N ASP A 42 -17.98 -1.33 -1.36
CA ASP A 42 -19.22 -1.38 -2.16
C ASP A 42 -19.45 -0.08 -2.94
N LEU A 43 -18.95 1.06 -2.44
CA LEU A 43 -19.06 2.34 -3.12
C LEU A 43 -18.25 2.38 -4.43
N LEU A 44 -17.26 1.51 -4.62
CA LEU A 44 -16.51 1.42 -5.89
C LEU A 44 -17.37 0.90 -7.05
N GLN A 45 -18.57 0.36 -6.78
CA GLN A 45 -19.52 0.01 -7.83
C GLN A 45 -20.10 1.25 -8.52
N ASP A 46 -20.11 2.41 -7.84
CA ASP A 46 -20.48 3.70 -8.45
C ASP A 46 -19.31 4.21 -9.31
N PRO A 47 -19.51 4.39 -10.63
CA PRO A 47 -18.46 4.89 -11.53
C PRO A 47 -17.87 6.24 -11.10
N SER A 48 -18.68 7.10 -10.49
CA SER A 48 -18.28 8.44 -10.03
C SER A 48 -17.32 8.34 -8.85
N VAL A 49 -17.62 7.45 -7.90
CA VAL A 49 -16.75 7.19 -6.74
C VAL A 49 -15.46 6.51 -7.19
N ALA A 50 -15.55 5.54 -8.10
CA ALA A 50 -14.37 4.88 -8.67
C ALA A 50 -13.46 5.88 -9.41
N PHE A 51 -14.06 6.80 -10.18
CA PHE A 51 -13.32 7.89 -10.83
C PHE A 51 -12.63 8.81 -9.81
N LEU A 52 -13.37 9.27 -8.79
CA LEU A 52 -12.82 10.14 -7.74
C LEU A 52 -11.66 9.48 -6.98
N TYR A 53 -11.80 8.20 -6.64
CA TYR A 53 -10.74 7.42 -6.00
C TYR A 53 -9.48 7.37 -6.89
N LYS A 54 -9.63 7.03 -8.18
CA LYS A 54 -8.49 6.97 -9.13
C LYS A 54 -7.82 8.33 -9.29
N LEU A 55 -8.61 9.40 -9.43
CA LEU A 55 -8.10 10.76 -9.54
C LEU A 55 -7.27 11.12 -8.32
N ARG A 56 -7.81 10.94 -7.11
CA ARG A 56 -7.11 11.25 -5.86
C ARG A 56 -5.86 10.39 -5.65
N LEU A 57 -5.94 9.10 -6.01
CA LEU A 57 -4.80 8.21 -5.94
C LEU A 57 -3.68 8.71 -6.87
N SER A 58 -3.99 9.03 -8.13
CA SER A 58 -2.99 9.53 -9.08
C SER A 58 -2.30 10.82 -8.59
N GLN A 59 -3.04 11.76 -8.00
CA GLN A 59 -2.49 13.00 -7.44
C GLN A 59 -1.54 12.77 -6.26
N LYS A 60 -1.78 11.72 -5.48
CA LYS A 60 -0.94 11.36 -4.32
C LYS A 60 0.28 10.55 -4.74
N LEU A 61 0.12 9.66 -5.72
CA LEU A 61 1.24 8.87 -6.26
C LEU A 61 2.36 9.74 -6.83
N THR A 62 2.04 10.91 -7.40
CA THR A 62 3.05 11.86 -7.90
C THR A 62 3.88 12.53 -6.81
N GLN A 63 3.50 12.38 -5.54
CA GLN A 63 4.16 13.01 -4.39
C GLN A 63 5.01 12.01 -3.59
N ILE A 64 5.14 10.77 -4.05
CA ILE A 64 5.88 9.73 -3.33
C ILE A 64 7.39 9.89 -3.55
N ASP A 65 8.15 9.81 -2.46
CA ASP A 65 9.60 9.66 -2.48
C ASP A 65 9.97 8.22 -2.90
N ASP A 66 10.62 8.07 -4.04
CA ASP A 66 11.05 6.79 -4.63
C ASP A 66 12.54 6.48 -4.40
N SER A 67 13.21 7.25 -3.53
CA SER A 67 14.66 7.12 -3.27
C SER A 67 15.08 5.76 -2.72
N THR A 68 14.20 5.06 -1.99
CA THR A 68 14.45 3.68 -1.56
C THR A 68 13.19 2.82 -1.72
N PRO A 69 13.34 1.50 -1.95
CA PRO A 69 12.19 0.60 -2.05
C PRO A 69 11.26 0.64 -0.84
N THR A 70 11.81 0.83 0.36
CA THR A 70 11.04 0.94 1.61
C THR A 70 10.20 2.21 1.61
N LYS A 71 10.79 3.36 1.29
CA LYS A 71 10.07 4.65 1.23
C LYS A 71 8.99 4.66 0.14
N LEU A 72 9.28 4.05 -1.00
CA LEU A 72 8.31 3.86 -2.08
C LEU A 72 7.11 3.04 -1.57
N TYR A 73 7.37 1.91 -0.91
CA TYR A 73 6.32 1.06 -0.34
C TYR A 73 5.46 1.82 0.68
N ASP A 74 6.09 2.50 1.64
CA ASP A 74 5.37 3.26 2.66
C ASP A 74 4.55 4.41 2.05
N GLY A 75 5.11 5.09 1.04
CA GLY A 75 4.43 6.12 0.27
C GLY A 75 3.22 5.59 -0.49
N LEU A 76 3.34 4.40 -1.11
CA LEU A 76 2.24 3.75 -1.82
C LEU A 76 1.11 3.38 -0.87
N VAL A 77 1.44 2.75 0.27
CA VAL A 77 0.47 2.35 1.30
C VAL A 77 -0.25 3.58 1.86
N LYS A 78 0.50 4.63 2.23
CA LYS A 78 -0.06 5.89 2.73
C LYS A 78 -0.97 6.55 1.69
N SER A 79 -0.53 6.66 0.44
CA SER A 79 -1.29 7.29 -0.64
C SER A 79 -2.61 6.56 -0.91
N ASN A 80 -2.57 5.22 -0.87
CA ASN A 80 -3.76 4.39 -1.02
C ASN A 80 -4.75 4.62 0.13
N HIS A 81 -4.28 4.56 1.38
CA HIS A 81 -5.14 4.77 2.55
C HIS A 81 -5.76 6.18 2.58
N GLN A 82 -5.03 7.21 2.17
CA GLN A 82 -5.58 8.57 2.10
C GLN A 82 -6.61 8.70 0.98
N ALA A 83 -6.34 8.19 -0.22
CA ALA A 83 -7.28 8.22 -1.33
C ALA A 83 -8.56 7.42 -1.01
N ALA A 84 -8.42 6.28 -0.35
CA ALA A 84 -9.54 5.45 0.09
C ALA A 84 -10.36 6.14 1.20
N GLY A 85 -9.72 6.75 2.19
CA GLY A 85 -10.42 7.49 3.26
C GLY A 85 -11.23 8.67 2.72
N GLU A 86 -10.68 9.42 1.76
CA GLU A 86 -11.38 10.56 1.14
C GLU A 86 -12.55 10.13 0.25
N SER A 87 -12.50 8.95 -0.36
CA SER A 87 -13.43 8.54 -1.43
C SER A 87 -14.47 7.51 -0.98
N LEU A 88 -14.05 6.56 -0.13
CA LEU A 88 -14.86 5.44 0.35
C LEU A 88 -15.31 5.65 1.79
N GLY A 89 -14.62 6.50 2.55
CA GLY A 89 -14.86 6.72 3.97
C GLY A 89 -14.35 5.57 4.85
N ASP A 90 -13.90 5.91 6.05
CA ASP A 90 -13.37 4.97 7.04
C ASP A 90 -14.53 4.24 7.76
N LEU A 91 -14.48 2.91 7.82
CA LEU A 91 -15.43 2.10 8.60
C LEU A 91 -15.18 2.22 10.11
N ASP A 92 -13.94 2.46 10.51
CA ASP A 92 -13.52 2.47 11.92
C ASP A 92 -13.91 3.78 12.65
N ASN A 93 -14.16 4.87 11.93
CA ASN A 93 -14.59 6.16 12.50
C ASN A 93 -16.04 6.17 13.01
N GLY A 94 -16.81 5.10 12.79
CA GLY A 94 -18.19 4.95 13.26
C GLY A 94 -18.34 4.44 14.70
N ARG A 95 -17.28 3.89 15.32
CA ARG A 95 -17.39 3.27 16.66
C ARG A 95 -17.28 4.25 17.84
N ASN A 96 -16.85 5.50 17.62
CA ASN A 96 -16.57 6.48 18.69
C ASN A 96 -17.62 7.62 18.82
N LYS A 97 -18.86 7.43 18.34
CA LYS A 97 -19.96 8.42 18.51
C LYS A 97 -21.18 7.86 19.24
N LYS A 98 -20.96 6.99 20.23
CA LYS A 98 -21.99 6.60 21.23
C LYS A 98 -21.37 6.52 22.63
N SER A 99 -20.91 7.66 23.14
CA SER A 99 -20.77 7.93 24.57
C SER A 99 -21.12 9.40 24.78
N LEU A 100 -22.41 9.68 24.89
CA LEU A 100 -23.00 10.88 25.46
C LEU A 100 -24.22 10.43 26.24
#